data_AF-A0A388PGE5-F1
#
_entry.id   AF-A0A388PGE5-F1
#
_cell.length_a   1.000
_cell.length_b   1.000
_cell.length_c   1.000
_cell.angle_alpha   90.00
_cell.angle_beta   90.00
_cell.angle_gamma   90.00
#
_symmetry.space_group_name_H-M   'P 1'
#
loop_
_entity.id
_entity.type
_entity.pdbx_description
1 polymer ?
#
loop_
_entity_poly.entity_id
_entity_poly.type
_entity_poly.pdbx_seq_one_letter_code
_entity_poly.pdbx_strand_id
1 'polypeptide(L)'
;MDEFPRLYADTSALNSPIRSGVLKQVKQSGRLGRFLHGSDYPVPVGANWVWLRGLITRAQASEAGKIPNLIERDAFLKRAMGFDDGHFTRLGEVLRPV
;
A
#
# COMPACT_ATOMS: atom_id res chain seq x y z
N MET A 1 12.52 -9.70 8.95
CA MET A 1 12.55 -8.33 9.51
C MET A 1 12.94 -8.32 10.98
N ASP A 2 12.67 -9.38 11.76
CA ASP A 2 12.99 -9.39 13.20
C ASP A 2 14.50 -9.44 13.49
N GLU A 3 15.26 -10.19 12.69
CA GLU A 3 16.72 -10.24 12.77
C GLU A 3 17.41 -8.91 12.40
N PHE A 4 16.77 -8.11 11.55
CA PHE A 4 17.32 -6.86 11.01
C PHE A 4 16.43 -5.67 11.38
N PRO A 5 16.63 -5.04 12.55
CA PRO A 5 15.72 -4.02 13.10
C PRO A 5 15.71 -2.71 12.31
N ARG A 6 16.56 -2.56 11.29
CA ARG A 6 16.59 -1.41 10.36
C ARG A 6 16.20 -1.81 8.92
N LEU A 7 15.68 -3.02 8.71
CA LEU A 7 15.17 -3.46 7.42
C LEU A 7 13.74 -2.94 7.21
N TYR A 8 13.54 -2.23 6.11
CA TYR A 8 12.26 -1.71 5.65
C TYR A 8 12.02 -2.18 4.21
N ALA A 9 10.76 -2.20 3.79
CA ALA A 9 10.35 -2.46 2.41
C ALA A 9 9.39 -1.35 1.96
N ASP A 10 9.22 -1.16 0.65
CA ASP A 10 8.19 -0.27 0.13
C ASP A 10 6.98 -1.07 -0.41
N THR A 11 5.87 -0.36 -0.64
CA THR A 11 4.63 -0.92 -1.20
C THR A 11 4.45 -0.66 -2.68
N SER A 12 5.51 -0.29 -3.40
CA SER A 12 5.43 0.02 -4.83
C SER A 12 4.97 -1.18 -5.65
N ALA A 13 4.11 -0.91 -6.62
CA ALA A 13 3.53 -1.87 -7.56
C ALA A 13 2.76 -3.04 -6.92
N LEU A 14 2.58 -3.04 -5.60
CA LEU A 14 1.86 -4.12 -4.91
C LEU A 14 0.38 -4.07 -5.23
N ASN A 15 -0.16 -2.91 -5.61
CA ASN A 15 -1.57 -2.75 -5.97
C ASN A 15 -1.83 -3.00 -7.47
N SER A 16 -0.98 -3.81 -8.11
CA SER A 16 -1.09 -4.26 -9.50
C SER A 16 -1.80 -5.62 -9.59
N PRO A 17 -2.32 -6.03 -10.78
CA PRO A 17 -3.01 -7.31 -10.96
C PRO A 17 -2.21 -8.53 -10.46
N ILE A 18 -0.91 -8.55 -10.78
CA ILE A 18 -0.02 -9.68 -10.52
C ILE A 18 0.43 -9.73 -9.05
N ARG A 19 0.73 -8.57 -8.44
CA ARG A 19 1.41 -8.51 -7.13
C ARG A 19 0.47 -8.31 -5.94
N SER A 20 -0.80 -7.97 -6.17
CA SER A 20 -1.76 -7.66 -5.10
C SER A 20 -2.09 -8.82 -4.16
N GLY A 21 -1.67 -10.05 -4.47
CA GLY A 21 -1.70 -11.17 -3.52
C GLY A 21 -0.81 -10.95 -2.29
N VAL A 22 0.30 -10.24 -2.46
CA VAL A 22 1.28 -9.98 -1.40
C VAL A 22 0.71 -9.03 -0.34
N LEU A 23 -0.23 -8.15 -0.69
CA LEU A 23 -0.86 -7.22 0.26
C LEU A 23 -1.55 -7.92 1.43
N LYS A 24 -2.10 -9.12 1.21
CA LYS A 24 -2.66 -9.94 2.29
C LYS A 24 -1.57 -10.40 3.27
N GLN A 25 -0.42 -10.82 2.75
CA GLN A 25 0.73 -11.23 3.56
C GLN A 25 1.32 -10.04 4.33
N VAL A 26 1.41 -8.87 3.68
CA VAL A 26 1.84 -7.62 4.33
C VAL A 26 0.94 -7.30 5.52
N LYS A 27 -0.39 -7.34 5.35
CA LYS A 27 -1.35 -7.10 6.43
C LYS A 27 -1.23 -8.14 7.55
N GLN A 28 -1.08 -9.41 7.21
CA GLN A 28 -0.95 -10.51 8.17
C GLN A 28 0.41 -10.53 8.88
N SER A 29 1.42 -9.83 8.36
CA SER A 29 2.75 -9.81 8.95
C SER A 29 2.81 -9.14 10.32
N GLY A 30 1.81 -8.34 10.70
CA GLY A 30 1.85 -7.51 11.92
C GLY A 30 2.93 -6.42 11.89
N ARG A 31 3.57 -6.19 10.74
CA ARG A 31 4.72 -5.27 10.57
C ARG A 31 4.39 -4.12 9.62
N LEU A 32 3.14 -3.65 9.59
CA LEU A 32 2.72 -2.58 8.66
C LEU A 32 3.61 -1.33 8.74
N GLY A 33 4.08 -0.97 9.94
CA GLY A 33 5.03 0.14 10.12
C GLY A 33 6.45 -0.08 9.56
N ARG A 34 6.76 -1.27 9.02
CA ARG A 34 8.01 -1.57 8.31
C ARG A 34 7.85 -1.55 6.79
N PHE A 35 6.62 -1.39 6.31
CA PHE A 35 6.31 -1.16 4.91
C PHE A 35 6.06 0.33 4.74
N LEU A 36 6.91 1.00 3.97
CA LEU A 36 6.83 2.43 3.67
C LEU A 36 6.10 2.64 2.35
N HIS A 37 5.54 3.83 2.15
CA HIS A 37 4.88 4.16 0.90
C HIS A 37 5.90 4.19 -0.24
N GLY A 38 5.76 3.24 -1.16
CA GLY A 38 6.38 3.29 -2.48
C GLY A 38 5.34 3.79 -3.49
N SER A 39 5.76 4.70 -4.38
CA SER A 39 4.88 5.21 -5.43
C SER A 39 4.59 4.12 -6.45
N ASP A 40 3.31 3.97 -6.81
CA ASP A 40 2.89 3.09 -7.89
C ASP A 40 2.89 3.82 -9.24
N TYR A 41 3.48 5.01 -9.38
CA TYR A 41 3.62 5.65 -10.70
C TYR A 41 4.78 5.03 -11.50
N PRO A 42 4.59 4.57 -12.76
CA PRO A 42 3.41 4.65 -13.64
C PRO A 42 2.57 3.35 -13.67
N VAL A 43 2.74 2.45 -12.70
CA VAL A 43 2.03 1.17 -12.60
C VAL A 43 0.51 1.40 -12.45
N PRO A 44 -0.32 0.68 -13.21
CA PRO A 44 -1.77 0.78 -13.08
C PRO A 44 -2.24 0.24 -11.74
N VAL A 45 -2.91 1.10 -10.98
CA VAL A 45 -3.50 0.81 -9.67
C VAL A 45 -4.97 0.46 -9.84
N GLY A 46 -5.35 -0.76 -9.43
CA GLY A 46 -6.68 -1.31 -9.70
C GLY A 46 -7.41 -1.80 -8.44
N ALA A 47 -8.56 -1.19 -8.14
CA ALA A 47 -9.39 -1.54 -6.99
C ALA A 47 -9.98 -2.96 -7.06
N ASN A 48 -10.24 -3.46 -8.28
CA ASN A 48 -10.87 -4.77 -8.50
C ASN A 48 -10.07 -5.90 -7.85
N TRP A 49 -8.74 -5.85 -7.97
CA TRP A 49 -7.87 -6.93 -7.52
C TRP A 49 -7.77 -7.02 -6.00
N VAL A 50 -7.76 -5.88 -5.32
CA VAL A 50 -7.72 -5.84 -3.86
C VAL A 50 -9.09 -6.09 -3.25
N TRP A 51 -10.17 -5.70 -3.94
CA TRP A 51 -11.53 -6.09 -3.58
C TRP A 51 -11.77 -7.59 -3.69
N LEU A 52 -11.39 -8.22 -4.82
CA LEU A 52 -11.50 -9.68 -5.02
C LEU A 52 -10.74 -10.48 -3.94
N ARG A 53 -9.72 -9.89 -3.32
CA ARG A 53 -8.95 -10.50 -2.23
C ARG A 53 -9.51 -10.22 -0.83
N GLY A 54 -10.65 -9.53 -0.74
CA GLY A 54 -11.30 -9.19 0.53
C GLY A 54 -10.53 -8.17 1.36
N LEU A 55 -9.66 -7.37 0.75
CA LEU A 55 -8.86 -6.37 1.47
C LEU A 55 -9.61 -5.04 1.65
N ILE A 56 -10.62 -4.80 0.83
CA ILE A 56 -11.51 -3.64 0.87
C ILE A 56 -12.95 -4.07 0.61
N THR A 57 -13.91 -3.22 0.99
CA THR A 57 -15.33 -3.39 0.68
C THR A 57 -15.66 -3.05 -0.77
N ARG A 58 -16.82 -3.51 -1.25
CA ARG A 58 -17.33 -3.14 -2.58
C ARG A 58 -17.58 -1.64 -2.73
N ALA A 59 -18.02 -0.97 -1.67
CA ALA A 59 -18.22 0.48 -1.65
C ALA A 59 -16.89 1.23 -1.83
N GLN A 60 -15.85 0.83 -1.08
CA GLN A 60 -14.51 1.40 -1.25
C GLN A 60 -13.95 1.15 -2.66
N ALA A 61 -14.22 -0.01 -3.25
CA ALA A 61 -13.80 -0.29 -4.62
C ALA A 61 -14.47 0.63 -5.65
N SER A 62 -15.78 0.90 -5.46
CA SER A 62 -16.54 1.86 -6.26
C SER A 62 -15.98 3.27 -6.15
N GLU A 63 -15.70 3.75 -4.93
CA GLU A 63 -15.12 5.09 -4.73
C GLU A 63 -13.72 5.22 -5.35
N ALA A 64 -12.86 4.20 -5.19
CA ALA A 64 -11.54 4.19 -5.81
C ALA A 64 -11.61 4.27 -7.35
N GLY A 65 -12.63 3.68 -7.97
CA GLY A 65 -12.86 3.75 -9.41
C GLY A 65 -13.15 5.16 -9.93
N LYS A 66 -13.63 6.06 -9.07
CA LYS A 66 -13.93 7.47 -9.43
C LYS A 66 -12.69 8.36 -9.40
N ILE A 67 -11.58 7.92 -8.79
CA ILE A 67 -10.37 8.71 -8.64
C ILE A 67 -9.51 8.55 -9.90
N PRO A 68 -9.34 9.60 -10.75
CA PRO A 68 -8.59 9.48 -11.99
C PRO A 68 -7.07 9.43 -11.76
N ASN A 69 -6.58 10.12 -10.72
CA ASN A 69 -5.18 10.18 -10.38
C ASN A 69 -4.72 8.85 -9.74
N LEU A 70 -3.75 8.18 -10.35
CA LEU A 70 -3.28 6.87 -9.88
C LEU A 70 -2.59 6.93 -8.51
N ILE A 71 -1.87 8.01 -8.22
CA ILE A 71 -1.18 8.21 -6.94
C ILE A 71 -2.22 8.41 -5.83
N GLU A 72 -3.21 9.27 -6.08
CA GLU A 72 -4.32 9.51 -5.16
C GLU A 72 -5.13 8.24 -4.93
N ARG A 73 -5.45 7.51 -6.00
CA ARG A 73 -6.18 6.24 -5.93
C ARG A 73 -5.43 5.20 -5.10
N ASP A 74 -4.12 5.10 -5.27
CA ASP A 74 -3.31 4.18 -4.48
C ASP A 74 -3.28 4.56 -2.99
N ALA A 75 -3.08 5.85 -2.69
CA ALA A 75 -3.14 6.33 -1.31
C ALA A 75 -4.50 6.04 -0.65
N PHE A 76 -5.60 6.27 -1.38
CA PHE A 76 -6.94 5.92 -0.92
C PHE A 76 -7.08 4.43 -0.63
N LEU A 77 -6.64 3.56 -1.56
CA LEU A 77 -6.73 2.12 -1.42
C LEU A 77 -5.89 1.61 -0.24
N LYS A 78 -4.68 2.13 -0.05
CA LYS A 78 -3.81 1.79 1.09
C LYS A 78 -4.48 2.18 2.42
N ARG A 79 -5.05 3.37 2.53
CA ARG A 79 -5.84 3.75 3.71
C ARG A 79 -7.04 2.83 3.94
N ALA A 80 -7.79 2.52 2.88
CA ALA A 80 -8.95 1.61 2.95
C ALA A 80 -8.57 0.19 3.42
N MET A 81 -7.35 -0.27 3.16
CA MET A 81 -6.84 -1.57 3.63
C MET A 81 -6.37 -1.56 5.09
N GLY A 82 -6.21 -0.37 5.70
CA GLY A 82 -5.78 -0.18 7.08
C GLY A 82 -4.32 0.25 7.25
N PHE A 83 -3.67 0.77 6.21
CA PHE A 83 -2.37 1.44 6.38
C PHE A 83 -2.58 2.79 7.09
N ASP A 84 -1.78 3.06 8.11
CA ASP A 84 -1.81 4.30 8.89
C ASP A 84 -1.07 5.45 8.18
N ASP A 85 -1.14 6.66 8.75
CA ASP A 85 -0.42 7.82 8.20
C ASP A 85 1.10 7.63 8.24
N GLY A 86 1.60 6.85 9.21
CA GLY A 86 3.01 6.49 9.32
C GLY A 86 3.54 5.77 8.09
N HIS A 87 2.70 5.01 7.38
CA HIS A 87 3.06 4.42 6.09
C HIS A 87 3.57 5.48 5.08
N PHE A 88 2.94 6.65 5.06
CA PHE A 88 3.21 7.72 4.09
C PHE A 88 4.28 8.70 4.53
N THR A 89 4.47 8.88 5.84
CA THR A 89 5.35 9.94 6.39
C THR A 89 6.68 9.42 6.92
N ARG A 90 6.75 8.17 7.40
CA ARG A 90 7.93 7.60 8.10
C ARG A 90 9.20 7.53 7.26
N LEU A 91 9.08 7.60 5.93
CA LEU A 91 10.25 7.63 5.05
C LEU A 91 11.21 8.78 5.43
N GLY A 92 10.69 9.95 5.79
CA GLY A 92 11.49 11.11 6.21
C GLY A 92 12.21 10.93 7.55
N GLU A 93 11.74 10.01 8.40
CA GLU A 93 12.37 9.67 9.68
C GLU A 93 13.43 8.57 9.54
N VAL A 94 13.25 7.67 8.57
CA VAL A 94 14.11 6.49 8.37
C VAL A 94 15.30 6.81 7.48
N LEU A 95 15.11 7.65 6.45
CA LEU A 95 16.21 8.09 5.60
C LEU A 95 17.06 9.13 6.33
N ARG A 96 18.37 9.11 6.08
CA ARG A 96 19.26 10.15 6.59
C ARG A 96 18.92 11.48 5.88
N PRO A 97 18.92 12.62 6.60
CA PRO A 97 18.87 13.94 5.98
C PRO A 97 19.99 14.05 4.94
N VAL A 98 19.69 14.70 3.81
CA VAL A 98 20.64 15.01 2.74
C VAL A 98 21.27 16.37 3.00
#